data_AF-A0A6B2G0Y6-F1
#
_entry.id   AF-A0A6B2G0Y6-F1
#
_cell.length_a   1.000
_cell.length_b   1.000
_cell.length_c   1.000
_cell.angle_alpha   90.00
_cell.angle_beta   90.00
_cell.angle_gamma   90.00
#
_symmetry.space_group_name_H-M   'P 1'
#
loop_
_entity.id
_entity.type
_entity.pdbx_description
1 polymer ?
#
loop_
_entity_poly.entity_id
_entity_poly.type
_entity_poly.pdbx_seq_one_letter_code
_entity_poly.pdbx_strand_id
1 'polypeptide(L)'
;MKLINRFVEFVIREGPLFEAFIMNREFNNPKFRFLFDPFIPENSYYRWRLFSILQGDSPYNWSEKEFRMFKGGSIWVPPRMSPGYNVTEKIDDPVLTSIVSEQSNAKNFDKFLNEKQRNMLENLLRHVTAERKCVAKVMVWAIDHSEYAREIVDVIQESLTIKTTPLNIKIARLYVLSDILHNISVDKPGAKDFRRYIEKHLESIFEEFHDVLQGCERKIS
;
A
#
# COMPACT_ATOMS: atom_id res chain seq x y z
N MET A 1 -22.89 3.09 -12.27
CA MET A 1 -22.65 3.44 -10.85
C MET A 1 -22.13 2.28 -10.00
N LYS A 2 -22.71 1.07 -10.06
CA LYS A 2 -22.23 -0.12 -9.32
C LYS A 2 -20.72 -0.41 -9.52
N LEU A 3 -20.24 -0.44 -10.77
CA LEU A 3 -18.82 -0.59 -11.13
C LEU A 3 -17.92 0.47 -10.49
N ILE A 4 -18.31 1.75 -10.55
CA ILE A 4 -17.51 2.87 -10.04
C ILE A 4 -17.37 2.79 -8.52
N ASN A 5 -18.44 2.47 -7.80
CA ASN A 5 -18.38 2.27 -6.35
C ASN A 5 -17.42 1.15 -5.97
N ARG A 6 -17.52 0.00 -6.66
CA ARG A 6 -16.63 -1.13 -6.41
C ARG A 6 -15.18 -0.80 -6.76
N PHE A 7 -14.94 -0.07 -7.85
CA PHE A 7 -13.62 0.40 -8.23
C PHE A 7 -13.00 1.31 -7.16
N VAL A 8 -13.78 2.27 -6.63
CA VAL A 8 -13.34 3.15 -5.54
C VAL A 8 -12.93 2.36 -4.30
N GLU A 9 -13.67 1.32 -3.92
CA GLU A 9 -13.28 0.45 -2.80
C GLU A 9 -11.90 -0.19 -3.01
N PHE A 10 -11.59 -0.65 -4.22
CA PHE A 10 -10.27 -1.19 -4.55
C PHE A 10 -9.21 -0.11 -4.56
N VAL A 11 -9.45 1.06 -5.14
CA VAL A 11 -8.48 2.18 -5.14
C VAL A 11 -8.15 2.63 -3.72
N ILE A 12 -9.13 2.65 -2.81
CA ILE A 12 -8.91 3.00 -1.41
C ILE A 12 -8.09 1.93 -0.68
N ARG A 13 -8.30 0.66 -1.01
CA ARG A 13 -7.62 -0.47 -0.37
C ARG A 13 -6.20 -0.69 -0.90
N GLU A 14 -6.04 -0.68 -2.21
CA GLU A 14 -4.81 -1.02 -2.96
C GLU A 14 -3.99 0.23 -3.36
N GLY A 15 -4.57 1.43 -3.29
CA GLY A 15 -3.89 2.69 -3.58
C GLY A 15 -3.88 3.11 -5.06
N PRO A 16 -3.21 4.24 -5.38
CA PRO A 16 -3.23 4.86 -6.72
C PRO A 16 -2.51 4.04 -7.80
N LEU A 17 -1.59 3.14 -7.42
CA LEU A 17 -0.93 2.25 -8.39
C LEU A 17 -1.91 1.26 -9.01
N PHE A 18 -2.91 0.81 -8.24
CA PHE A 18 -4.00 -0.01 -8.76
C PHE A 18 -4.83 0.76 -9.80
N GLU A 19 -5.15 2.03 -9.53
CA GLU A 19 -5.85 2.89 -10.49
C GLU A 19 -5.07 3.00 -11.81
N ALA A 20 -3.78 3.35 -11.74
CA ALA A 20 -2.92 3.49 -12.91
C ALA A 20 -2.80 2.19 -13.73
N PHE A 21 -2.76 1.04 -13.05
CA PHE A 21 -2.75 -0.26 -13.70
C PHE A 21 -4.03 -0.51 -14.52
N ILE A 22 -5.19 -0.30 -13.91
CA ILE A 22 -6.49 -0.49 -14.59
C ILE A 22 -6.64 0.52 -15.73
N MET A 23 -6.18 1.75 -15.55
CA MET A 23 -6.14 2.74 -16.62
C MET A 23 -5.33 2.26 -17.84
N ASN A 24 -4.14 1.70 -17.62
CA ASN A 24 -3.30 1.19 -18.72
C ASN A 24 -3.90 -0.05 -19.40
N ARG A 25 -4.48 -0.97 -18.61
CA ARG A 25 -5.05 -2.23 -19.11
C ARG A 25 -6.36 -2.03 -19.86
N GLU A 26 -7.23 -1.18 -19.34
CA GLU A 26 -8.63 -1.03 -19.79
C GLU A 26 -8.85 0.26 -20.60
N PHE A 27 -7.79 0.86 -21.14
CA PHE A 27 -7.86 2.11 -21.91
C PHE A 27 -8.88 2.09 -23.07
N ASN A 28 -9.02 0.95 -23.73
CA ASN A 28 -9.97 0.76 -24.84
C ASN A 28 -11.34 0.20 -24.40
N ASN A 29 -11.54 -0.04 -23.10
CA ASN A 29 -12.78 -0.63 -22.60
C ASN A 29 -13.79 0.47 -22.24
N PRO A 30 -14.96 0.53 -22.93
CA PRO A 30 -15.96 1.56 -22.68
C PRO A 30 -16.52 1.52 -21.25
N LYS A 31 -16.46 0.38 -20.54
CA LYS A 31 -16.87 0.28 -19.13
C LYS A 31 -16.00 1.12 -18.19
N PHE A 32 -14.73 1.31 -18.54
CA PHE A 32 -13.75 2.09 -17.76
C PHE A 32 -13.55 3.51 -18.29
N ARG A 33 -14.39 3.96 -19.25
CA ARG A 33 -14.34 5.32 -19.82
C ARG A 33 -14.35 6.42 -18.75
N PHE A 34 -15.01 6.18 -17.62
CA PHE A 34 -15.08 7.11 -16.48
C PHE A 34 -13.70 7.45 -15.87
N LEU A 35 -12.64 6.68 -16.16
CA LEU A 35 -11.27 6.98 -15.72
C LEU A 35 -10.58 8.02 -16.62
N PHE A 36 -11.04 8.22 -17.85
CA PHE A 36 -10.30 8.99 -18.85
C PHE A 36 -11.02 10.25 -19.32
N ASP A 37 -12.34 10.21 -19.40
CA ASP A 37 -13.14 11.31 -19.98
C ASP A 37 -13.64 12.25 -18.86
N PRO A 38 -13.09 13.46 -18.70
CA PRO A 38 -13.48 14.37 -17.63
C PRO A 38 -14.85 15.02 -17.86
N PHE A 39 -15.43 14.88 -19.05
CA PHE A 39 -16.68 15.56 -19.42
C PHE A 39 -17.93 14.71 -19.16
N ILE A 40 -17.77 13.43 -18.84
CA ILE A 40 -18.90 12.55 -18.55
C ILE A 40 -19.27 12.56 -17.05
N PRO A 41 -20.57 12.46 -16.72
CA PRO A 41 -21.03 12.51 -15.33
C PRO A 41 -20.46 11.38 -14.46
N GLU A 42 -20.14 10.23 -15.05
CA GLU A 42 -19.49 9.11 -14.37
C GLU A 42 -18.11 9.45 -13.83
N ASN A 43 -17.31 10.24 -14.55
CA ASN A 43 -16.00 10.69 -14.06
C ASN A 43 -16.16 11.65 -12.88
N SER A 44 -17.10 12.59 -12.99
CA SER A 44 -17.42 13.49 -11.88
C SER A 44 -17.88 12.71 -10.64
N TYR A 45 -18.76 11.71 -10.83
CA TYR A 45 -19.19 10.82 -9.75
C TYR A 45 -18.02 10.04 -9.14
N TYR A 46 -17.14 9.46 -9.96
CA TYR A 46 -15.96 8.74 -9.50
C TYR A 46 -15.05 9.60 -8.62
N ARG A 47 -14.68 10.80 -9.10
CA ARG A 47 -13.80 11.73 -8.37
C ARG A 47 -14.41 12.20 -7.06
N TRP A 48 -15.69 12.57 -7.10
CA TRP A 48 -16.45 12.94 -5.89
C TRP A 48 -16.47 11.78 -4.90
N ARG A 49 -16.76 10.57 -5.37
CA ARG A 49 -16.90 9.40 -4.51
C ARG A 49 -15.60 8.99 -3.84
N LEU A 50 -14.50 8.98 -4.59
CA LEU A 50 -13.16 8.74 -4.06
C LEU A 50 -12.80 9.80 -3.01
N PHE A 51 -13.01 11.08 -3.31
CA PHE A 51 -12.76 12.18 -2.38
C PHE A 51 -13.58 12.06 -1.09
N SER A 52 -14.89 11.82 -1.21
CA SER A 52 -15.83 11.70 -0.10
C SER A 52 -15.35 10.64 0.91
N ILE A 53 -15.00 9.44 0.44
CA ILE A 53 -14.53 8.37 1.34
C ILE A 53 -13.15 8.69 1.93
N LEU A 54 -12.25 9.32 1.16
CA LEU A 54 -10.95 9.77 1.69
C LEU A 54 -11.10 10.85 2.77
N GLN A 55 -12.16 11.66 2.74
CA GLN A 55 -12.51 12.61 3.81
C GLN A 55 -13.22 11.97 5.01
N GLY A 56 -13.46 10.66 4.98
CA GLY A 56 -14.06 9.91 6.09
C GLY A 56 -15.57 9.69 5.97
N ASP A 57 -16.19 10.06 4.85
CA ASP A 57 -17.58 9.64 4.59
C ASP A 57 -17.63 8.12 4.43
N SER A 58 -18.77 7.54 4.80
CA SER A 58 -18.99 6.11 4.62
C SER A 58 -19.61 5.83 3.25
N PRO A 59 -19.59 4.57 2.79
CA PRO A 59 -20.27 4.19 1.57
C PRO A 59 -21.79 4.50 1.59
N TYR A 60 -22.40 4.61 2.77
CA TYR A 60 -23.85 4.73 2.94
C TYR A 60 -24.30 6.09 3.44
N ASN A 61 -23.38 6.90 3.97
CA ASN A 61 -23.65 8.17 4.60
C ASN A 61 -22.52 9.14 4.24
N TRP A 62 -22.87 10.21 3.51
CA TRP A 62 -21.95 11.26 3.07
C TRP A 62 -22.57 12.64 3.30
N SER A 63 -21.72 13.64 3.44
CA SER A 63 -22.19 15.03 3.54
C SER A 63 -22.82 15.50 2.23
N GLU A 64 -24.02 16.08 2.30
CA GLU A 64 -24.68 16.75 1.17
C GLU A 64 -24.27 18.23 1.00
N LYS A 65 -23.42 18.74 1.89
CA LYS A 65 -22.95 20.13 1.83
C LYS A 65 -22.00 20.35 0.66
N GLU A 66 -22.16 21.50 0.01
CA GLU A 66 -21.23 21.96 -1.02
C GLU A 66 -19.81 22.10 -0.46
N PHE A 67 -18.82 21.70 -1.25
CA PHE A 67 -17.41 21.74 -0.84
C PHE A 67 -16.49 22.05 -2.02
N ARG A 68 -15.21 22.32 -1.74
CA ARG A 68 -14.17 22.47 -2.77
C ARG A 68 -13.11 21.40 -2.57
N MET A 69 -12.80 20.62 -3.61
CA MET A 69 -11.71 19.63 -3.56
C MET A 69 -10.33 20.27 -3.37
N PHE A 70 -10.13 21.46 -3.95
CA PHE A 70 -8.87 22.19 -3.92
C PHE A 70 -9.09 23.65 -3.59
N LYS A 71 -8.11 24.30 -2.95
CA LYS A 71 -8.17 25.73 -2.64
C LYS A 71 -8.30 26.54 -3.93
N GLY A 72 -9.40 27.28 -4.07
CA GLY A 72 -9.72 28.06 -5.28
C GLY A 72 -10.37 27.26 -6.43
N GLY A 73 -10.55 25.94 -6.28
CA GLY A 73 -11.20 25.10 -7.29
C GLY A 73 -12.72 25.21 -7.32
N SER A 74 -13.37 24.56 -8.30
CA SER A 74 -14.83 24.55 -8.45
C SER A 74 -15.56 24.04 -7.20
N ILE A 75 -16.79 24.52 -7.01
CA ILE A 75 -17.70 24.00 -5.98
C ILE A 75 -18.28 22.67 -6.46
N TRP A 76 -18.16 21.65 -5.64
CA TRP A 76 -18.71 20.32 -5.87
C TRP A 76 -19.99 20.15 -5.06
N VAL A 77 -21.03 19.66 -5.74
CA VAL A 77 -22.33 19.37 -5.14
C VAL A 77 -22.51 17.85 -5.08
N PRO A 78 -22.48 17.25 -3.88
CA PRO A 78 -22.76 15.83 -3.70
C PRO A 78 -24.16 15.46 -4.24
N PRO A 79 -24.34 14.26 -4.82
CA PRO A 79 -25.66 13.75 -5.15
C PRO A 79 -26.50 13.62 -3.86
N ARG A 80 -27.77 14.01 -3.95
CA ARG A 80 -28.73 13.87 -2.83
C ARG A 80 -28.95 12.40 -2.51
N MET A 81 -28.96 12.08 -1.22
CA MET A 81 -29.26 10.74 -0.75
C MET A 81 -30.75 10.45 -1.03
N SER A 82 -31.03 9.49 -1.92
CA SER A 82 -32.40 9.05 -2.15
C SER A 82 -32.84 8.18 -0.97
N PRO A 83 -34.04 8.38 -0.40
CA PRO A 83 -34.58 7.48 0.61
C PRO A 83 -34.69 6.07 0.01
N GLY A 84 -33.84 5.15 0.46
CA GLY A 84 -33.76 3.79 -0.08
C GLY A 84 -32.57 3.50 -1.00
N TYR A 85 -31.53 4.35 -1.03
CA TYR A 85 -30.23 4.00 -1.63
C TYR A 85 -29.55 2.87 -0.84
N ASN A 86 -30.03 1.64 -1.05
CA ASN A 86 -29.53 0.43 -0.40
C ASN A 86 -28.40 -0.17 -1.24
N VAL A 87 -27.15 0.16 -0.90
CA VAL A 87 -25.95 -0.56 -1.37
C VAL A 87 -25.72 -1.80 -0.49
N THR A 88 -26.77 -2.50 -0.09
CA THR A 88 -26.67 -3.70 0.77
C THR A 88 -26.37 -4.97 -0.01
N GLU A 89 -26.41 -4.93 -1.34
CA GLU A 89 -25.78 -5.96 -2.14
C GLU A 89 -24.27 -5.70 -2.06
N LYS A 90 -23.47 -6.64 -1.54
CA LYS A 90 -22.07 -6.73 -1.93
C LYS A 90 -22.07 -6.68 -3.47
N ILE A 91 -21.64 -5.56 -4.03
CA ILE A 91 -21.65 -5.37 -5.48
C ILE A 91 -20.46 -6.15 -6.01
N ASP A 92 -20.67 -7.44 -6.21
CA ASP A 92 -19.76 -8.29 -6.97
C ASP A 92 -19.96 -7.93 -8.44
N ASP A 93 -19.29 -6.86 -8.88
CA ASP A 93 -19.16 -6.61 -10.31
C ASP A 93 -18.25 -7.72 -10.89
N PRO A 94 -18.78 -8.61 -11.76
CA PRO A 94 -18.04 -9.77 -12.22
C PRO A 94 -16.83 -9.37 -13.08
N VAL A 95 -16.86 -8.20 -13.71
CA VAL A 95 -15.76 -7.69 -14.54
C VAL A 95 -14.60 -7.24 -13.66
N LEU A 96 -14.87 -6.46 -12.61
CA LEU A 96 -13.80 -6.08 -11.67
C LEU A 96 -13.26 -7.29 -10.93
N THR A 97 -14.13 -8.21 -10.53
CA THR A 97 -13.73 -9.43 -9.81
C THR A 97 -12.84 -10.31 -10.69
N SER A 98 -13.18 -10.49 -11.97
CA SER A 98 -12.34 -11.23 -12.91
C SER A 98 -10.99 -10.53 -13.13
N ILE A 99 -10.98 -9.21 -13.36
CA ILE A 99 -9.74 -8.44 -13.56
C ILE A 99 -8.81 -8.53 -12.35
N VAL A 100 -9.35 -8.39 -11.13
CA VAL A 100 -8.57 -8.49 -9.89
C VAL A 100 -8.07 -9.92 -9.66
N SER A 101 -8.90 -10.93 -9.96
CA SER A 101 -8.49 -12.34 -9.83
C SER A 101 -7.38 -12.72 -10.83
N GLU A 102 -7.48 -12.24 -12.07
CA GLU A 102 -6.44 -12.41 -13.09
C GLU A 102 -5.17 -11.63 -12.72
N GLN A 103 -5.31 -10.43 -12.14
CA GLN A 103 -4.19 -9.64 -11.62
C GLN A 103 -3.47 -10.38 -10.50
N SER A 104 -4.19 -11.02 -9.58
CA SER A 104 -3.58 -11.81 -8.50
C SER A 104 -2.86 -13.08 -9.00
N ASN A 105 -3.29 -13.64 -10.14
CA ASN A 105 -2.64 -14.79 -10.77
C ASN A 105 -1.48 -14.41 -11.70
N ALA A 106 -1.44 -13.17 -12.17
CA ALA A 106 -0.33 -12.65 -12.94
C ALA A 106 0.89 -12.49 -12.01
N LYS A 107 1.89 -13.37 -12.17
CA LYS A 107 3.18 -13.41 -11.43
C LYS A 107 4.01 -12.09 -11.46
N ASN A 108 3.50 -11.03 -12.07
CA ASN A 108 4.20 -9.77 -12.32
C ASN A 108 3.57 -8.53 -11.66
N PHE A 109 2.44 -8.64 -10.93
CA PHE A 109 1.91 -7.49 -10.20
C PHE A 109 2.28 -7.56 -8.73
N ASP A 110 3.16 -6.65 -8.30
CA ASP A 110 3.35 -6.44 -6.88
C ASP A 110 2.15 -5.74 -6.30
N LYS A 111 1.62 -6.34 -5.25
CA LYS A 111 0.79 -5.60 -4.33
C LYS A 111 1.67 -4.61 -3.59
N PHE A 112 1.16 -3.39 -3.40
CA PHE A 112 1.82 -2.34 -2.64
C PHE A 112 1.02 -2.01 -1.37
N LEU A 113 1.73 -1.71 -0.30
CA LEU A 113 1.20 -1.17 0.94
C LEU A 113 0.47 0.14 0.64
N ASN A 114 -0.70 0.31 1.24
CA ASN A 114 -1.32 1.63 1.26
C ASN A 114 -0.55 2.59 2.18
N GLU A 115 -0.83 3.88 2.07
CA GLU A 115 -0.13 4.94 2.82
C GLU A 115 -0.15 4.71 4.34
N LYS A 116 -1.27 4.24 4.90
CA LYS A 116 -1.39 3.97 6.34
C LYS A 116 -0.51 2.81 6.78
N GLN A 117 -0.49 1.72 6.00
CA GLN A 117 0.36 0.56 6.27
C GLN A 117 1.83 0.92 6.14
N ARG A 118 2.21 1.66 5.10
CA ARG A 118 3.59 2.12 4.89
C ARG A 118 4.06 3.02 6.05
N ASN A 119 3.25 4.01 6.44
CA ASN A 119 3.54 4.86 7.60
C ASN A 119 3.65 4.07 8.90
N MET A 120 2.83 3.03 9.08
CA MET A 120 2.91 2.15 10.24
C MET A 120 4.22 1.35 10.27
N LEU A 121 4.63 0.76 9.14
CA LEU A 121 5.90 0.05 9.01
C LEU A 121 7.09 0.98 9.30
N GLU A 122 7.13 2.16 8.67
CA GLU A 122 8.19 3.15 8.89
C GLU A 122 8.27 3.57 10.37
N ASN A 123 7.13 3.76 11.03
CA ASN A 123 7.09 4.10 12.44
C ASN A 123 7.60 2.95 13.33
N LEU A 124 7.28 1.70 13.00
CA LEU A 124 7.83 0.51 13.68
C LEU A 124 9.36 0.44 13.52
N LEU A 125 9.86 0.64 12.29
CA LEU A 125 11.30 0.61 11.99
C LEU A 125 12.08 1.79 12.59
N ARG A 126 11.42 2.93 12.83
CA ARG A 126 12.05 4.10 13.48
C ARG A 126 12.34 3.87 14.96
N HIS A 127 11.52 3.06 15.63
CA HIS A 127 11.58 2.84 17.08
C HIS A 127 12.01 1.41 17.47
N VAL A 128 12.43 0.60 16.49
CA VAL A 128 12.85 -0.78 16.76
C VAL A 128 14.15 -0.82 17.57
N THR A 129 14.19 -1.67 18.58
CA THR A 129 15.39 -1.97 19.37
C THR A 129 15.81 -3.42 19.16
N ALA A 130 17.03 -3.77 19.58
CA ALA A 130 17.53 -5.14 19.53
C ALA A 130 16.82 -6.10 20.51
N GLU A 131 15.83 -5.63 21.27
CA GLU A 131 15.05 -6.48 22.15
C GLU A 131 14.15 -7.42 21.35
N ARG A 132 14.13 -8.70 21.73
CA ARG A 132 13.35 -9.75 21.06
C ARG A 132 11.88 -9.38 20.88
N LYS A 133 11.26 -8.72 21.86
CA LYS A 133 9.84 -8.29 21.78
C LYS A 133 9.62 -7.21 20.72
N CYS A 134 10.55 -6.25 20.60
CA CYS A 134 10.47 -5.19 19.60
C CYS A 134 10.67 -5.74 18.19
N VAL A 135 11.68 -6.60 17.99
CA VAL A 135 11.92 -7.28 16.71
C VAL A 135 10.72 -8.13 16.31
N ALA A 136 10.22 -8.96 17.23
CA ALA A 136 9.07 -9.83 16.97
C ALA A 136 7.82 -9.03 16.57
N LYS A 137 7.59 -7.84 17.15
CA LYS A 137 6.46 -6.97 16.78
C LYS A 137 6.51 -6.57 15.30
N VAL A 138 7.69 -6.20 14.79
CA VAL A 138 7.86 -5.83 13.37
C VAL A 138 7.75 -7.05 12.48
N MET A 139 8.36 -8.18 12.88
CA MET A 139 8.28 -9.43 12.14
C MET A 139 6.83 -9.93 12.01
N VAL A 140 6.06 -9.96 13.10
CA VAL A 140 4.64 -10.37 13.08
C VAL A 140 3.85 -9.48 12.13
N TRP A 141 4.05 -8.16 12.19
CA TRP A 141 3.39 -7.24 11.28
C TRP A 141 3.75 -7.54 9.81
N ALA A 142 5.03 -7.82 9.51
CA ALA A 142 5.48 -8.14 8.16
C ALA A 142 4.89 -9.47 7.65
N ILE A 143 4.84 -10.50 8.50
CA ILE A 143 4.22 -11.80 8.16
C ILE A 143 2.70 -11.67 8.00
N ASP A 144 2.04 -10.80 8.78
CA ASP A 144 0.62 -10.51 8.60
C ASP A 144 0.29 -9.81 7.28
N HIS A 145 1.26 -9.10 6.71
CA HIS A 145 1.17 -8.37 5.45
C HIS A 145 2.03 -9.02 4.35
N SER A 146 2.27 -10.32 4.42
CA SER A 146 3.22 -11.01 3.55
C SER A 146 2.87 -10.98 2.05
N GLU A 147 1.64 -10.63 1.70
CA GLU A 147 1.24 -10.40 0.31
C GLU A 147 1.95 -9.18 -0.33
N TYR A 148 2.51 -8.29 0.49
CA TYR A 148 3.27 -7.09 0.10
C TYR A 148 4.78 -7.28 0.29
N ALA A 149 5.27 -8.53 0.28
CA ALA A 149 6.64 -8.88 0.67
C ALA A 149 7.73 -8.08 -0.05
N ARG A 150 7.54 -7.73 -1.34
CA ARG A 150 8.53 -6.94 -2.10
C ARG A 150 8.73 -5.56 -1.48
N GLU A 151 7.65 -4.77 -1.37
CA GLU A 151 7.73 -3.42 -0.82
C GLU A 151 8.15 -3.42 0.65
N ILE A 152 7.72 -4.39 1.45
CA ILE A 152 8.15 -4.49 2.86
C ILE A 152 9.68 -4.64 2.93
N VAL A 153 10.28 -5.48 2.08
CA VAL A 153 11.73 -5.67 2.04
C VAL A 153 12.43 -4.41 1.55
N ASP A 154 11.90 -3.74 0.52
CA ASP A 154 12.45 -2.49 0.00
C ASP A 154 12.46 -1.41 1.09
N VAL A 155 11.36 -1.22 1.83
CA VAL A 155 11.28 -0.23 2.92
C VAL A 155 12.29 -0.55 4.05
N ILE A 156 12.46 -1.83 4.40
CA ILE A 156 13.45 -2.22 5.41
C ILE A 156 14.87 -1.94 4.90
N GLN A 157 15.17 -2.28 3.64
CA GLN A 157 16.47 -2.03 3.02
C GLN A 157 16.77 -0.53 2.93
N GLU A 158 15.84 0.28 2.44
CA GLU A 158 15.96 1.74 2.39
C GLU A 158 16.23 2.31 3.78
N SER A 159 15.55 1.78 4.81
CA SER A 159 15.80 2.24 6.17
C SER A 159 17.23 1.93 6.65
N LEU A 160 17.87 0.85 6.18
CA LEU A 160 19.24 0.49 6.54
C LEU A 160 20.30 1.42 5.91
N THR A 161 20.01 1.99 4.73
CA THR A 161 20.92 2.88 3.99
C THR A 161 20.89 4.34 4.44
N ILE A 162 19.94 4.71 5.33
CA ILE A 162 19.89 6.06 5.91
C ILE A 162 21.13 6.30 6.79
N LYS A 163 22.05 7.14 6.31
CA LYS A 163 23.35 7.45 6.95
C LYS A 163 23.25 8.02 8.37
N THR A 164 22.17 8.73 8.67
CA THR A 164 21.93 9.33 10.00
C THR A 164 21.34 8.33 11.01
N THR A 165 20.94 7.13 10.57
CA THR A 165 20.40 6.10 11.47
C THR A 165 21.50 5.59 12.40
N PRO A 166 21.29 5.62 13.73
CA PRO A 166 22.23 5.05 14.69
C PRO A 166 22.48 3.55 14.47
N LEU A 167 23.71 3.09 14.74
CA LEU A 167 24.14 1.70 14.51
C LEU A 167 23.26 0.68 15.24
N ASN A 168 22.84 0.96 16.48
CA ASN A 168 21.96 0.07 17.24
C ASN A 168 20.59 -0.15 16.57
N ILE A 169 20.07 0.87 15.87
CA ILE A 169 18.82 0.76 15.11
C ILE A 169 19.06 0.00 13.81
N LYS A 170 20.20 0.21 13.13
CA LYS A 170 20.58 -0.60 11.95
C LYS A 170 20.69 -2.09 12.31
N ILE A 171 21.36 -2.43 13.41
CA ILE A 171 21.46 -3.81 13.93
C ILE A 171 20.07 -4.38 14.24
N ALA A 172 19.19 -3.61 14.89
CA ALA A 172 17.84 -4.06 15.18
C ALA A 172 17.01 -4.35 13.91
N ARG A 173 17.14 -3.51 12.87
CA ARG A 173 16.52 -3.73 11.55
C ARG A 173 17.06 -4.98 10.84
N LEU A 174 18.36 -5.26 10.99
CA LEU A 174 18.95 -6.52 10.50
C LEU A 174 18.38 -7.74 11.22
N TYR A 175 18.17 -7.66 12.54
CA TYR A 175 17.46 -8.71 13.29
C TYR A 175 16.02 -8.90 12.81
N VAL A 176 15.32 -7.84 12.42
CA VAL A 176 13.99 -7.97 11.81
C VAL A 176 14.05 -8.78 10.51
N LEU A 177 14.99 -8.50 9.60
CA LEU A 177 15.16 -9.29 8.37
C LEU A 177 15.45 -10.77 8.67
N SER A 178 16.34 -11.03 9.63
CA SER A 178 16.67 -12.39 10.06
C SER A 178 15.44 -13.10 10.63
N ASP A 179 14.67 -12.45 11.50
CA ASP A 179 13.50 -13.04 12.14
C ASP A 179 12.37 -13.28 11.11
N ILE A 180 12.16 -12.37 10.15
CA ILE A 180 11.25 -12.59 9.02
C ILE A 180 11.66 -13.85 8.25
N LEU A 181 12.94 -13.97 7.86
CA LEU A 181 13.46 -15.13 7.13
C LEU A 181 13.25 -16.45 7.87
N HIS A 182 13.38 -16.46 9.19
CA HIS A 182 13.12 -17.64 10.01
C HIS A 182 11.63 -18.03 10.06
N ASN A 183 10.72 -17.06 9.92
CA ASN A 183 9.28 -17.26 10.05
C ASN A 183 8.54 -17.37 8.71
N ILE A 184 9.22 -17.43 7.56
CA ILE A 184 8.56 -17.51 6.24
C ILE A 184 7.84 -18.83 5.96
N SER A 185 8.12 -19.88 6.75
CA SER A 185 7.50 -21.20 6.59
C SER A 185 6.03 -21.25 7.07
N VAL A 186 5.51 -20.13 7.58
CA VAL A 186 4.11 -19.97 7.95
C VAL A 186 3.22 -20.08 6.72
N ASP A 187 2.05 -20.70 6.87
CA ASP A 187 1.05 -20.87 5.82
C ASP A 187 0.29 -19.56 5.57
N LYS A 188 0.99 -18.57 4.98
CA LYS A 188 0.42 -17.28 4.58
C LYS A 188 0.80 -16.94 3.13
N PRO A 189 -0.12 -16.33 2.36
CA PRO A 189 0.17 -15.88 0.99
C PRO A 189 1.34 -14.90 0.94
N GLY A 190 2.33 -15.16 0.10
CA GLY A 190 3.51 -14.29 -0.08
C GLY A 190 4.61 -14.44 0.98
N ALA A 191 4.41 -15.22 2.05
CA ALA A 191 5.43 -15.39 3.10
C ALA A 191 6.74 -15.96 2.55
N LYS A 192 6.65 -16.94 1.65
CA LYS A 192 7.83 -17.55 1.00
C LYS A 192 8.56 -16.59 0.07
N ASP A 193 7.89 -15.55 -0.44
CA ASP A 193 8.49 -14.59 -1.37
C ASP A 193 9.49 -13.66 -0.66
N PHE A 194 9.38 -13.48 0.67
CA PHE A 194 10.36 -12.74 1.46
C PHE A 194 11.79 -13.24 1.23
N ARG A 195 12.01 -14.56 1.15
CA ARG A 195 13.34 -15.13 0.89
C ARG A 195 13.93 -14.57 -0.40
N ARG A 196 13.16 -14.65 -1.48
CA ARG A 196 13.58 -14.21 -2.81
C ARG A 196 13.93 -12.73 -2.85
N TYR A 197 13.18 -11.89 -2.14
CA TYR A 197 13.44 -10.44 -2.12
C TYR A 197 14.62 -10.10 -1.22
N ILE A 198 14.71 -10.68 -0.02
CA ILE A 198 15.81 -10.40 0.91
C ILE A 198 17.15 -10.82 0.31
N GLU A 199 17.22 -11.98 -0.36
CA GLU A 199 18.44 -12.46 -1.04
C GLU A 199 18.98 -11.45 -2.07
N LYS A 200 18.10 -10.73 -2.80
CA LYS A 200 18.53 -9.72 -3.78
C LYS A 200 19.19 -8.49 -3.17
N HIS A 201 18.84 -8.16 -1.93
CA HIS A 201 19.34 -6.97 -1.25
C HIS A 201 20.48 -7.28 -0.27
N LEU A 202 20.77 -8.56 -0.05
CA LEU A 202 21.71 -9.03 0.95
C LEU A 202 23.11 -8.45 0.73
N GLU A 203 23.62 -8.50 -0.50
CA GLU A 203 24.93 -7.94 -0.87
C GLU A 203 25.02 -6.44 -0.53
N SER A 204 24.06 -5.64 -1.00
CA SER A 204 24.00 -4.20 -0.75
C SER A 204 23.90 -3.86 0.75
N ILE A 205 23.17 -4.67 1.53
CA ILE A 205 23.08 -4.47 2.99
C ILE A 205 24.45 -4.71 3.64
N PHE A 206 25.15 -5.79 3.29
CA PHE A 206 26.44 -6.10 3.90
C PHE A 206 27.54 -5.10 3.54
N GLU A 207 27.54 -4.57 2.32
CA GLU A 207 28.44 -3.48 1.91
C GLU A 207 28.25 -2.23 2.78
N GLU A 208 26.99 -1.79 2.98
CA GLU A 208 26.69 -0.62 3.82
C GLU A 208 27.12 -0.83 5.28
N PHE A 209 26.93 -2.03 5.83
CA PHE A 209 27.39 -2.33 7.19
C PHE A 209 28.92 -2.34 7.29
N HIS A 210 29.61 -2.85 6.26
CA HIS A 210 31.06 -2.84 6.21
C HIS A 210 31.61 -1.40 6.23
N ASP A 211 31.03 -0.50 5.44
CA ASP A 211 31.41 0.91 5.40
C ASP A 211 31.17 1.62 6.74
N VAL A 212 30.03 1.34 7.40
CA VAL A 212 29.73 1.89 8.72
C VAL A 212 30.74 1.42 9.77
N LEU A 213 31.10 0.13 9.76
CA LEU A 213 32.07 -0.45 10.70
C LEU A 213 33.47 0.11 10.49
N GLN A 214 33.95 0.21 9.25
CA GLN A 214 35.24 0.86 8.95
C GLN A 214 35.24 2.32 9.41
N GLY A 215 34.13 3.04 9.22
CA GLY A 215 33.98 4.43 9.65
C GLY A 215 34.03 4.60 11.18
N CYS A 216 33.61 3.57 11.94
CA CYS A 216 33.74 3.53 13.39
C CYS A 216 35.20 3.29 13.83
N GLU A 217 35.91 2.34 13.21
CA GLU A 217 37.31 2.03 13.53
C GLU A 217 38.24 3.25 13.30
N ARG A 218 38.02 4.00 12.21
CA ARG A 218 38.78 5.22 11.90
C ARG A 218 38.55 6.39 12.88
N LYS A 219 37.48 6.37 13.67
CA LYS A 219 37.19 7.40 14.70
C LYS A 219 37.80 7.07 16.07
N ILE A 220 38.27 5.83 16.25
CA ILE A 220 38.86 5.33 17.50
C ILE A 220 40.40 5.36 17.43
N SER A 221 40.96 5.41 16.22
CA SER A 221 42.39 5.65 15.96
C SER A 221 42.73 7.15 15.99
#